data_AF-A0A938M4Z2-F1
#
_entry.id   AF-A0A938M4Z2-F1
#
_cell.length_a   1.000
_cell.length_b   1.000
_cell.length_c   1.000
_cell.angle_alpha   90.00
_cell.angle_beta   90.00
_cell.angle_gamma   90.00
#
_symmetry.space_group_name_H-M   'P 1'
#
loop_
_entity.id
_entity.type
_entity.pdbx_description
1 polymer ?
#
loop_
_entity_poly.entity_id
_entity_poly.type
_entity_poly.pdbx_seq_one_letter_code
_entity_poly.pdbx_strand_id
1 'polypeptide(L)'
;MKARFLAAILVLALFAALTFGFTYPLGIHVASGFACTVSPPTSYDYLVGTWILAWGVHGIQTSPLHLFDANILYPRTNTLAYADHLLGNLPLTLVLSCFSGNPVLWHNVVLLA
;
A
#
# COMPACT_ATOMS: atom_id res chain seq x y z
N MET A 1 32.09 -8.42 -17.50
CA MET A 1 31.13 -8.74 -16.42
C MET A 1 31.05 -7.63 -15.37
N LYS A 2 32.17 -7.20 -14.76
CA LYS A 2 32.21 -6.12 -13.73
C LYS A 2 31.62 -4.77 -14.17
N ALA A 3 31.92 -4.31 -15.38
CA ALA A 3 31.41 -3.02 -15.89
C ALA A 3 29.87 -2.98 -16.04
N ARG A 4 29.25 -4.09 -16.47
CA ARG A 4 27.78 -4.21 -16.56
C ARG A 4 27.14 -4.23 -15.17
N PHE A 5 27.80 -4.86 -14.21
CA PHE A 5 27.35 -4.90 -12.81
C PHE A 5 27.40 -3.51 -12.16
N LEU A 6 28.50 -2.76 -12.36
CA LEU A 6 28.62 -1.37 -11.90
C LEU A 6 27.57 -0.46 -12.53
N ALA A 7 27.32 -0.59 -13.84
CA ALA A 7 26.28 0.16 -14.52
C ALA A 7 24.88 -0.14 -13.93
N ALA A 8 24.58 -1.42 -13.64
CA ALA A 8 23.31 -1.79 -13.03
C ALA A 8 23.13 -1.18 -11.63
N ILE A 9 24.17 -1.19 -10.79
CA ILE A 9 24.13 -0.53 -9.48
C ILE A 9 23.89 0.96 -9.62
N LEU A 10 24.58 1.63 -10.54
CA LEU A 10 24.42 3.07 -10.75
C LEU A 10 23.00 3.42 -11.23
N VAL A 11 22.43 2.63 -12.14
CA VAL A 11 21.06 2.82 -12.61
C VAL A 11 20.05 2.63 -11.47
N LEU A 12 20.21 1.58 -10.65
CA LEU A 12 19.36 1.35 -9.50
C LEU A 12 19.48 2.46 -8.45
N ALA A 13 20.70 2.93 -8.18
CA ALA A 13 20.94 4.02 -7.24
C ALA A 13 20.33 5.34 -7.73
N LEU A 14 20.48 5.65 -9.03
CA LEU A 14 19.88 6.83 -9.64
C LEU A 14 18.35 6.74 -9.60
N PHE A 15 17.78 5.59 -9.97
CA PHE A 15 16.34 5.36 -9.91
C PHE A 15 15.81 5.54 -8.49
N ALA A 16 16.45 4.92 -7.50
CA ALA A 16 16.08 5.07 -6.09
C ALA A 16 16.15 6.54 -5.65
N ALA A 17 17.23 7.26 -5.97
CA ALA A 17 17.38 8.67 -5.61
C ALA A 17 16.27 9.54 -6.24
N LEU A 18 15.95 9.31 -7.51
CA LEU A 18 14.87 10.00 -8.21
C LEU A 18 13.50 9.67 -7.59
N THR A 19 13.24 8.40 -7.25
CA THR A 19 12.02 7.98 -6.55
C THR A 19 11.89 8.64 -5.18
N PHE A 20 12.96 8.70 -4.39
CA PHE A 20 12.97 9.39 -3.09
C PHE A 20 12.72 10.90 -3.25
N GLY A 21 13.31 11.53 -4.26
CA GLY A 21 13.10 12.94 -4.55
C GLY A 21 11.66 13.22 -5.00
N PHE A 22 11.11 12.37 -5.87
CA PHE A 22 9.75 12.50 -6.41
C PHE A 22 8.67 12.25 -5.36
N THR A 23 8.92 11.32 -4.43
CA THR A 23 7.96 10.94 -3.39
C THR A 23 8.16 11.71 -2.08
N TYR A 24 9.07 12.68 -2.02
CA TYR A 24 9.31 13.48 -0.80
C TYR A 24 8.00 14.16 -0.33
N PRO A 25 7.62 14.09 0.97
CA PRO A 25 8.41 13.59 2.11
C PRO A 25 8.16 12.12 2.50
N LEU A 26 7.50 11.31 1.66
CA LEU A 26 7.09 9.93 1.97
C LEU A 26 8.24 9.04 2.45
N GLY A 27 9.42 9.15 1.82
CA GLY A 27 10.59 8.35 2.19
C GLY A 27 11.03 8.51 3.66
N ILE A 28 10.69 9.63 4.29
CA ILE A 28 11.00 9.92 5.70
C ILE A 28 9.80 9.58 6.61
N HIS A 29 8.58 9.74 6.11
CA HIS A 29 7.34 9.55 6.87
C HIS A 29 6.53 8.33 6.42
N VAL A 30 7.20 7.26 5.99
CA VAL A 30 6.59 6.06 5.40
C VAL A 30 5.56 5.37 6.29
N ALA A 31 5.66 5.53 7.62
CA ALA A 31 4.74 4.93 8.59
C ALA A 31 3.70 5.91 9.15
N SER A 32 3.84 7.22 8.89
CA SER A 32 3.07 8.26 9.57
C SER A 32 2.42 9.28 8.64
N GLY A 33 2.61 9.16 7.33
CA GLY A 33 2.02 10.06 6.33
C GLY A 33 1.88 9.40 4.97
N PHE A 34 1.24 10.11 4.04
CA PHE A 34 1.05 9.71 2.65
C PHE A 34 1.85 10.62 1.72
N ALA A 35 2.12 10.17 0.49
CA ALA A 35 2.85 10.96 -0.51
C ALA A 35 2.15 12.28 -0.85
N CYS A 36 0.82 12.30 -0.79
CA CYS A 36 0.02 13.46 -1.06
C CYS A 36 -0.35 14.17 0.25
N THR A 37 0.18 15.38 0.45
CA THR A 37 -0.19 16.28 1.55
C THR A 37 -1.14 17.39 1.09
N VAL A 38 -1.52 17.42 -0.19
CA VAL A 38 -2.41 18.44 -0.75
C VAL A 38 -3.88 18.12 -0.45
N SER A 39 -4.62 19.21 -0.24
CA SER A 39 -5.99 19.29 0.29
C SER A 39 -6.97 18.25 -0.28
N PRO A 40 -8.06 17.94 0.46
CA PRO A 40 -9.17 17.14 -0.04
C PRO A 40 -9.58 17.56 -1.47
N PRO A 41 -9.81 16.62 -2.41
CA PRO A 41 -10.19 15.22 -2.17
C PRO A 41 -9.10 14.15 -2.41
N THR A 42 -7.92 14.49 -2.96
CA THR A 42 -6.91 13.49 -3.34
C THR A 42 -6.33 12.71 -2.15
N SER A 43 -6.43 13.24 -0.94
CA SER A 43 -6.02 12.54 0.29
C SER A 43 -6.95 11.38 0.65
N TYR A 44 -8.20 11.36 0.17
CA TYR A 44 -9.15 10.30 0.47
C TYR A 44 -8.81 8.98 -0.22
N ASP A 45 -8.24 9.02 -1.42
CA ASP A 45 -7.88 7.82 -2.18
C ASP A 45 -6.82 6.99 -1.42
N TYR A 46 -5.86 7.65 -0.78
CA TYR A 46 -4.87 6.99 0.07
C TYR A 46 -5.51 6.32 1.29
N LEU A 47 -6.47 7.00 1.93
CA LEU A 47 -7.18 6.46 3.08
C LEU A 47 -8.05 5.25 2.69
N VAL A 48 -8.78 5.34 1.58
CA VAL A 48 -9.60 4.24 1.06
C VAL A 48 -8.70 3.08 0.64
N GLY A 49 -7.64 3.31 -0.12
CA GLY A 49 -6.68 2.27 -0.51
C GLY A 49 -6.03 1.60 0.71
N THR A 50 -5.65 2.38 1.72
CA THR A 50 -5.12 1.85 2.99
C THR A 50 -6.15 0.98 3.71
N TRP A 51 -7.40 1.42 3.77
CA TRP A 51 -8.49 0.66 4.35
C TRP A 51 -8.74 -0.66 3.57
N ILE A 52 -8.72 -0.64 2.24
CA ILE A 52 -8.92 -1.85 1.41
C ILE A 52 -7.83 -2.89 1.69
N LEU A 53 -6.56 -2.46 1.74
CA LEU A 53 -5.45 -3.36 2.05
C LEU A 53 -5.57 -3.93 3.47
N ALA A 54 -5.94 -3.10 4.45
CA ALA A 54 -6.16 -3.53 5.82
C ALA A 54 -7.35 -4.49 5.95
N TRP A 55 -8.46 -4.21 5.24
CA TRP A 55 -9.63 -5.07 5.18
C TRP A 55 -9.29 -6.42 4.56
N GLY A 56 -8.50 -6.43 3.48
CA GLY A 56 -8.05 -7.67 2.86
C GLY A 56 -7.30 -8.58 3.84
N VAL A 57 -6.33 -8.02 4.59
CA VAL A 57 -5.61 -8.77 5.64
C VAL A 57 -6.58 -9.24 6.73
N HIS A 58 -7.45 -8.35 7.22
CA HIS A 58 -8.44 -8.67 8.24
C HIS A 58 -9.36 -9.82 7.79
N GLY A 59 -9.98 -9.71 6.62
CA GLY A 59 -10.95 -10.69 6.12
C GLY A 59 -10.33 -12.05 5.87
N ILE A 60 -9.09 -12.13 5.36
CA ILE A 60 -8.37 -13.40 5.23
C ILE A 60 -8.13 -14.06 6.60
N GLN A 61 -7.82 -13.27 7.63
CA GLN A 61 -7.52 -13.76 8.97
C GLN A 61 -8.76 -14.13 9.80
N THR A 62 -9.88 -13.43 9.59
CA THR A 62 -11.09 -13.58 10.44
C THR A 62 -12.23 -14.34 9.77
N SER A 63 -12.47 -14.13 8.47
CA SER A 63 -13.60 -14.71 7.75
C SER A 63 -13.36 -14.75 6.24
N PRO A 64 -12.50 -15.66 5.73
CA PRO A 64 -12.04 -15.64 4.34
C PRO A 64 -13.16 -15.88 3.32
N LEU A 65 -14.23 -16.58 3.71
CA LEU A 65 -15.42 -16.80 2.86
C LEU A 65 -16.29 -15.55 2.73
N HIS A 66 -16.12 -14.56 3.62
CA HIS A 66 -16.85 -13.30 3.65
C HIS A 66 -15.93 -12.11 3.35
N LEU A 67 -14.82 -12.34 2.62
CA LEU A 67 -13.83 -11.32 2.32
C LEU A 67 -14.43 -10.07 1.67
N PHE A 68 -15.49 -10.24 0.85
CA PHE A 68 -16.14 -9.14 0.16
C PHE A 68 -17.17 -8.38 1.01
N ASP A 69 -17.53 -8.87 2.21
CA ASP A 69 -18.51 -8.26 3.11
C ASP A 69 -17.88 -7.15 3.97
N ALA A 70 -17.37 -6.11 3.32
CA ALA A 70 -16.66 -5.02 3.96
C ALA A 70 -17.54 -4.05 4.79
N ASN A 71 -16.93 -3.44 5.80
CA ASN A 71 -17.67 -2.62 6.78
C ASN A 71 -18.09 -1.22 6.28
N ILE A 72 -17.64 -0.79 5.09
CA ILE A 72 -17.79 0.59 4.60
C ILE A 72 -19.24 1.05 4.39
N LEU A 73 -20.17 0.12 4.18
CA LEU A 73 -21.61 0.41 4.02
C LEU A 73 -22.47 -0.56 4.83
N TYR A 74 -21.98 -0.99 6.00
CA TYR A 74 -22.73 -1.91 6.86
C TYR A 74 -24.18 -1.42 7.08
N PRO A 75 -25.21 -2.29 6.96
CA PRO A 75 -25.17 -3.75 6.88
C PRO A 75 -25.16 -4.34 5.46
N ARG A 76 -24.84 -3.56 4.43
CA ARG A 76 -24.80 -4.07 3.05
C ARG A 76 -23.65 -5.08 2.87
N THR A 77 -23.93 -6.17 2.16
CA THR A 77 -22.96 -7.23 1.82
C THR A 77 -22.29 -6.96 0.48
N ASN A 78 -21.16 -7.65 0.22
CA ASN A 78 -20.34 -7.55 -0.99
C ASN A 78 -19.84 -6.14 -1.31
N THR A 79 -19.73 -5.27 -0.30
CA THR A 79 -19.37 -3.86 -0.45
C THR A 79 -17.93 -3.66 -0.93
N LEU A 80 -17.03 -4.63 -0.70
CA LEU A 80 -15.67 -4.58 -1.25
C LEU A 80 -15.68 -4.67 -2.78
N ALA A 81 -16.67 -5.35 -3.37
CA ALA A 81 -16.79 -5.50 -4.82
C ALA A 81 -17.23 -4.21 -5.51
N TYR A 82 -17.65 -3.19 -4.76
CA TYR A 82 -18.02 -1.88 -5.30
C TYR A 82 -16.81 -0.95 -5.42
N ALA A 83 -15.64 -1.38 -4.96
CA ALA A 83 -14.39 -0.64 -4.99
C ALA A 83 -13.29 -1.47 -5.66
N ASP A 84 -12.15 -0.82 -5.94
CA ASP A 84 -10.94 -1.51 -6.37
C ASP A 84 -10.42 -2.37 -5.21
N HIS A 85 -10.71 -3.67 -5.23
CA HIS A 85 -10.49 -4.54 -4.07
C HIS A 85 -9.01 -4.80 -3.71
N LEU A 86 -8.04 -4.42 -4.55
CA LEU A 86 -6.58 -4.56 -4.37
C LEU A 86 -6.06 -5.94 -3.90
N LEU A 87 -6.88 -6.99 -4.00
CA LEU A 87 -6.55 -8.36 -3.56
C LEU A 87 -5.27 -8.93 -4.18
N GLY A 88 -4.85 -8.45 -5.36
CA GLY A 88 -3.56 -8.83 -5.96
C GLY A 88 -2.35 -8.47 -5.09
N ASN A 89 -2.51 -7.51 -4.18
CA ASN A 89 -1.45 -7.02 -3.31
C ASN A 89 -1.44 -7.75 -1.95
N LEU A 90 -2.40 -8.65 -1.71
CA LEU A 90 -2.51 -9.44 -0.48
C LEU A 90 -1.25 -10.21 -0.11
N PRO A 91 -0.52 -10.87 -1.03
CA PRO A 91 0.69 -11.61 -0.65
C PRO A 91 1.72 -10.70 0.03
N LEU A 92 1.92 -9.49 -0.51
CA LEU A 92 2.84 -8.52 0.06
C LEU A 92 2.30 -7.95 1.38
N THR A 93 1.04 -7.54 1.43
CA THR A 93 0.46 -6.94 2.65
C THR A 93 0.32 -7.94 3.79
N LEU A 94 0.04 -9.21 3.51
CA LEU A 94 0.07 -10.29 4.51
C LEU A 94 1.47 -10.45 5.11
N VAL A 95 2.52 -10.49 4.29
CA VAL A 95 3.90 -10.55 4.78
C VAL A 95 4.21 -9.33 5.64
N LEU A 96 3.86 -8.12 5.20
CA LEU A 96 4.09 -6.89 5.97
C LEU A 96 3.32 -6.87 7.29
N SER A 97 2.11 -7.44 7.32
CA SER A 97 1.28 -7.51 8.53
C SER A 97 1.89 -8.35 9.64
N CYS A 98 2.72 -9.34 9.29
CA CYS A 98 3.48 -10.14 10.27
C CYS A 98 4.57 -9.33 10.97
N PHE A 99 5.09 -8.27 10.35
CA PHE A 99 6.18 -7.46 10.90
C PHE A 99 5.71 -6.14 11.53
N SER A 100 4.57 -5.61 11.10
CA SER A 100 4.04 -4.35 11.59
C SER A 100 2.53 -4.36 11.53
N GLY A 101 1.85 -3.86 12.57
CA GLY A 101 0.40 -3.63 12.58
C GLY A 101 -0.04 -2.31 11.93
N ASN A 102 0.84 -1.64 11.18
CA ASN A 102 0.59 -0.32 10.62
C ASN A 102 0.16 -0.39 9.14
N PRO A 103 -1.13 -0.22 8.81
CA PRO A 103 -1.60 -0.30 7.43
C PRO A 103 -1.12 0.87 6.55
N VAL A 104 -0.78 2.03 7.13
CA VAL A 104 -0.18 3.15 6.37
C VAL A 104 1.19 2.75 5.83
N LEU A 105 2.00 2.07 6.67
CA LEU A 105 3.27 1.51 6.23
C LEU A 105 3.08 0.51 5.10
N TRP A 106 2.11 -0.40 5.23
CA TRP A 106 1.84 -1.40 4.19
C TRP A 106 1.45 -0.75 2.86
N HIS A 107 0.56 0.24 2.90
CA HIS A 107 0.13 1.00 1.74
C HIS A 107 1.30 1.67 1.04
N ASN A 108 2.16 2.35 1.80
CA ASN A 108 3.31 3.06 1.24
C ASN A 108 4.37 2.12 0.67
N VAL A 109 4.58 0.95 1.28
CA VAL A 109 5.46 -0.09 0.71
C VAL A 109 4.88 -0.63 -0.60
N VAL A 110 3.57 -0.90 -0.64
CA VAL A 110 2.87 -1.32 -1.86
C VAL A 110 2.96 -0.27 -2.96
N LEU A 111 2.87 1.02 -2.62
CA LEU A 111 3.00 2.13 -3.56
C LEU A 111 4.40 2.22 -4.19
N LEU A 112 5.44 1.84 -3.43
CA LEU A 112 6.84 1.95 -3.84
C LEU A 112 7.41 0.68 -4.50
N ALA A 113 6.69 -0.44 -4.42
CA ALA A 113 7.09 -1.75 -4.95
C ALA A 113 6.88 -1.85 -6.46
#